data_AF-A0A661AYP5-F1
#
_entry.id   AF-A0A661AYP5-F1
#
_cell.length_a   1.000
_cell.length_b   1.000
_cell.length_c   1.000
_cell.angle_alpha   90.00
_cell.angle_beta   90.00
_cell.angle_gamma   90.00
#
_symmetry.space_group_name_H-M   'P 1'
#
loop_
_entity.id
_entity.type
_entity.pdbx_description
1 polymer ?
#
loop_
_entity_poly.entity_id
_entity_poly.type
_entity_poly.pdbx_seq_one_letter_code
_entity_poly.pdbx_strand_id
1 'polypeptide(L)'
;MTSDKPIYVAFLWHMHQPWYIWDEEGESALPWVRLHTIKDYYDMPKLLEDTGFPATINYVPSLLKQIELIATGKTYDSFWEAIIPEMNEMDESKLNIVATHLFDANFDRFIKES
;
A
#
# COMPACT_ATOMS: atom_id res chain seq x y z
N MET A 1 21.83 -4.65 -39.94
CA MET A 1 21.24 -3.32 -40.19
C MET A 1 20.63 -2.85 -38.88
N THR A 2 21.28 -1.94 -38.17
CA THR A 2 20.64 -1.22 -37.07
C THR A 2 19.67 -0.22 -37.69
N SER A 3 18.40 -0.27 -37.31
CA SER A 3 17.41 0.70 -37.76
C SER A 3 17.72 2.06 -37.13
N ASP A 4 18.02 3.08 -37.94
CA ASP A 4 18.28 4.47 -37.50
C ASP A 4 17.05 5.19 -36.92
N LYS A 5 15.92 4.51 -36.78
CA LYS A 5 14.69 5.08 -36.21
C LYS A 5 14.67 4.92 -34.69
N PRO A 6 14.37 5.99 -33.93
CA PRO A 6 14.24 5.91 -32.48
C PRO A 6 13.08 4.99 -32.08
N ILE A 7 13.28 4.24 -30.99
CA ILE A 7 12.22 3.45 -30.35
C ILE A 7 11.44 4.38 -29.43
N TYR A 8 10.13 4.44 -29.60
CA TYR A 8 9.24 5.14 -28.70
C TYR A 8 8.85 4.20 -27.55
N VAL A 9 9.08 4.65 -26.32
CA VAL A 9 8.73 3.90 -25.10
C VAL A 9 7.70 4.71 -24.32
N ALA A 10 6.64 4.05 -23.88
CA ALA A 10 5.64 4.62 -23.00
C ALA A 10 5.60 3.83 -21.69
N PHE A 11 5.80 4.52 -20.56
CA PHE A 11 5.65 3.95 -19.23
C PHE A 11 4.25 4.23 -18.70
N LEU A 12 3.52 3.17 -18.36
CA LEU A 12 2.18 3.25 -17.77
C LEU A 12 2.19 2.50 -16.44
N TRP A 13 1.98 3.24 -15.35
CA TRP A 13 1.86 2.69 -14.01
C TRP A 13 0.39 2.57 -13.64
N HIS A 14 -0.08 1.34 -13.48
CA HIS A 14 -1.44 1.05 -13.02
C HIS A 14 -1.43 0.75 -11.53
N MET A 15 -1.86 1.72 -10.73
CA MET A 15 -1.94 1.63 -9.28
C MET A 15 -3.29 1.03 -8.89
N HIS A 16 -3.26 -0.21 -8.40
CA HIS A 16 -4.45 -0.98 -8.04
C HIS A 16 -4.33 -1.61 -6.66
N GLN A 17 -5.42 -1.56 -5.90
CA GLN A 17 -5.71 -2.47 -4.80
C GLN A 17 -7.13 -3.01 -4.97
N PRO A 18 -7.36 -4.28 -4.58
CA PRO A 18 -8.70 -4.79 -4.34
C PRO A 18 -9.50 -3.90 -3.37
N TRP A 19 -10.82 -4.12 -3.35
CA TRP A 19 -11.67 -3.55 -2.32
C TRP A 19 -11.57 -4.39 -1.03
N TYR A 20 -11.07 -3.79 0.04
CA TYR A 20 -10.83 -4.48 1.33
C TYR A 20 -11.83 -4.13 2.43
N ILE A 21 -12.73 -3.17 2.20
CA ILE A 21 -13.75 -2.79 3.18
C ILE A 21 -14.89 -3.80 3.09
N TRP A 22 -15.04 -4.66 4.10
CA TRP A 22 -15.90 -5.84 4.03
C TRP A 22 -17.26 -5.68 4.71
N ASP A 23 -17.40 -4.75 5.66
CA ASP A 23 -18.54 -4.70 6.58
C ASP A 23 -19.27 -3.34 6.56
N GLU A 24 -20.44 -3.28 7.22
CA GLU A 24 -21.22 -2.04 7.33
C GLU A 24 -20.54 -1.04 8.28
N GLU A 25 -19.69 -1.55 9.16
CA GLU A 25 -18.90 -0.86 10.17
C GLU A 25 -17.73 -0.07 9.56
N GLY A 26 -17.31 -0.43 8.34
CA GLY A 26 -16.28 0.25 7.59
C GLY A 26 -14.86 -0.19 7.92
N GLU A 27 -14.63 -1.41 8.42
CA GLU A 27 -13.28 -1.94 8.65
C GLU A 27 -12.65 -2.47 7.34
N SER A 28 -11.41 -2.08 7.08
CA SER A 28 -10.57 -2.64 6.03
C SER A 28 -9.91 -3.91 6.54
N ALA A 29 -10.21 -5.03 5.91
CA ALA A 29 -9.73 -6.34 6.34
C ALA A 29 -8.22 -6.54 6.25
N LEU A 30 -7.54 -5.75 5.42
CA LEU A 30 -6.10 -5.80 5.23
C LEU A 30 -5.52 -4.38 5.22
N PRO A 31 -4.25 -4.21 5.66
CA PRO A 31 -3.64 -2.89 5.82
C PRO A 31 -3.09 -2.34 4.49
N TRP A 32 -3.29 -3.04 3.38
CA TRP A 32 -2.57 -2.81 2.13
C TRP A 32 -2.85 -1.45 1.51
N VAL A 33 -4.09 -0.94 1.59
CA VAL A 33 -4.38 0.40 1.09
C VAL A 33 -3.56 1.44 1.85
N ARG A 34 -3.56 1.41 3.19
CA ARG A 34 -2.76 2.34 4.01
C ARG A 34 -1.27 2.19 3.73
N LEU A 35 -0.75 0.96 3.83
CA LEU A 35 0.69 0.70 3.70
C LEU A 35 1.25 1.06 2.33
N HIS A 36 0.55 0.73 1.24
CA HIS A 36 0.99 1.12 -0.10
C HIS A 36 0.73 2.61 -0.37
N THR A 37 -0.24 3.24 0.29
CA THR A 37 -0.44 4.69 0.16
C THR A 37 0.75 5.47 0.70
N ILE A 38 1.21 5.12 1.91
CA ILE A 38 2.34 5.80 2.56
C ILE A 38 3.70 5.48 1.93
N LYS A 39 3.81 4.36 1.20
CA LYS A 39 5.07 3.89 0.63
C LYS A 39 5.21 4.16 -0.87
N ASP A 40 4.16 3.96 -1.66
CA ASP A 40 4.28 3.87 -3.12
C ASP A 40 3.34 4.83 -3.86
N TYR A 41 2.08 4.94 -3.43
CA TYR A 41 1.08 5.70 -4.19
C TYR A 41 1.30 7.20 -4.15
N TYR A 42 1.96 7.74 -3.13
CA TYR A 42 2.35 9.14 -3.13
C TYR A 42 3.73 9.36 -3.77
N ASP A 43 4.71 8.53 -3.39
CA ASP A 43 6.11 8.72 -3.75
C ASP A 43 6.36 8.57 -5.26
N MET A 44 5.67 7.65 -5.93
CA MET A 44 5.86 7.40 -7.36
C MET A 44 5.47 8.60 -8.24
N PRO A 45 4.25 9.17 -8.15
CA PRO A 45 3.94 10.42 -8.85
C PRO A 45 4.85 11.57 -8.46
N LYS A 46 5.19 11.68 -7.17
CA LYS A 46 6.02 12.77 -6.69
C LYS A 46 7.42 12.73 -7.32
N LEU A 47 8.01 11.54 -7.40
CA LEU A 47 9.29 11.33 -8.08
C LEU A 47 9.22 11.67 -9.57
N LEU A 48 8.14 11.31 -10.26
CA LEU A 48 7.96 11.67 -11.67
C LEU A 48 7.86 13.19 -11.87
N GLU A 49 7.12 13.87 -11.00
CA GLU A 49 7.03 15.33 -10.99
C GLU A 49 8.41 15.97 -10.78
N ASP A 50 9.16 15.52 -9.77
CA ASP A 50 10.46 16.08 -9.42
C ASP A 50 11.55 15.82 -10.48
N THR A 51 11.46 14.69 -11.19
CA THR A 51 12.43 14.32 -12.23
C THR A 51 12.04 14.78 -13.63
N GLY A 52 10.77 15.14 -13.84
CA GLY A 52 10.22 15.41 -15.18
C GLY A 52 10.20 14.19 -16.10
N PHE A 53 10.32 12.98 -15.55
CA PHE A 53 10.36 11.74 -16.34
C PHE A 53 8.99 11.47 -16.99
N PRO A 54 8.93 11.21 -18.32
CA PRO A 54 7.67 11.01 -19.02
C PRO A 54 7.09 9.62 -18.71
N ALA A 55 6.08 9.58 -17.84
CA ALA A 55 5.26 8.40 -17.58
C ALA A 55 3.81 8.80 -17.27
N THR A 56 2.88 7.87 -17.47
CA THR A 56 1.48 8.03 -17.09
C THR A 56 1.19 7.17 -15.86
N ILE A 57 0.58 7.77 -14.84
CA ILE A 57 0.07 7.03 -13.67
C ILE A 57 -1.45 7.00 -13.72
N ASN A 58 -2.01 5.80 -13.58
CA ASN A 58 -3.44 5.56 -13.45
C ASN A 58 -3.73 5.02 -12.05
N TYR A 59 -4.59 5.72 -11.31
CA TYR A 59 -5.19 5.21 -10.07
C TYR A 59 -6.59 4.70 -10.37
N VAL A 60 -6.88 3.47 -9.95
CA VAL A 60 -8.24 2.95 -10.08
C VAL A 60 -9.21 3.61 -9.10
N PRO A 61 -10.49 3.82 -9.47
CA PRO A 61 -11.45 4.51 -8.61
C PRO A 61 -11.63 3.85 -7.23
N SER A 62 -11.62 2.50 -7.17
CA SER A 62 -11.74 1.75 -5.92
C SER A 62 -10.59 2.04 -4.95
N LEU A 63 -9.37 2.21 -5.47
CA LEU A 63 -8.20 2.56 -4.66
C LEU A 63 -8.35 3.98 -4.12
N LEU A 64 -8.64 4.96 -4.99
CA LEU A 64 -8.81 6.36 -4.57
C LEU A 64 -9.90 6.50 -3.51
N LYS A 65 -11.00 5.76 -3.66
CA LYS A 65 -12.09 5.81 -2.68
C LYS A 65 -11.66 5.27 -1.32
N GLN A 66 -10.94 4.15 -1.26
CA GLN A 66 -10.44 3.61 0.00
C GLN A 66 -9.42 4.54 0.66
N ILE A 67 -8.54 5.16 -0.12
CA ILE A 67 -7.60 6.18 0.40
C ILE A 67 -8.35 7.36 1.02
N GLU A 68 -9.38 7.87 0.34
CA GLU A 68 -10.21 8.97 0.86
C GLU A 68 -10.90 8.57 2.17
N LEU A 69 -11.46 7.36 2.24
CA LEU A 69 -12.12 6.88 3.45
C LEU A 69 -11.13 6.79 4.61
N ILE A 70 -9.91 6.29 4.39
CA ILE A 70 -8.87 6.22 5.42
C ILE A 70 -8.47 7.64 5.87
N ALA A 71 -8.19 8.52 4.90
CA ALA A 71 -7.76 9.89 5.17
C ALA A 71 -8.81 10.73 5.92
N THR A 72 -10.09 10.39 5.76
CA THR A 72 -11.21 11.05 6.45
C THR A 72 -11.63 10.34 7.74
N GLY A 73 -10.93 9.29 8.15
CA GLY A 73 -11.23 8.51 9.36
C GLY A 73 -12.54 7.73 9.30
N LYS A 74 -13.05 7.47 8.08
CA LYS A 74 -14.30 6.71 7.84
C LYS A 74 -14.07 5.20 7.70
N THR A 75 -12.80 4.78 7.65
CA THR A 75 -12.38 3.39 7.66
C THR A 75 -11.00 3.31 8.31
N TYR A 76 -10.67 2.15 8.85
CA TYR A 76 -9.39 1.83 9.46
C TYR A 76 -9.06 0.36 9.19
N ASP A 77 -7.82 -0.04 9.40
CA ASP A 77 -7.41 -1.45 9.44
C ASP A 77 -7.06 -1.84 10.88
N SER A 78 -7.45 -3.04 11.32
CA SER A 78 -7.14 -3.56 12.66
C SER A 78 -5.63 -3.61 12.96
N PHE A 79 -4.79 -3.71 11.94
CA PHE A 79 -3.33 -3.64 12.11
C PHE A 79 -2.89 -2.26 12.60
N TRP A 80 -3.49 -1.18 12.08
CA TRP A 80 -3.22 0.19 12.55
C TRP A 80 -3.62 0.35 14.01
N GLU A 81 -4.79 -0.12 14.40
CA GLU A 81 -5.25 -0.05 15.78
C GLU A 81 -4.40 -0.89 16.75
N ALA A 82 -3.85 -2.00 16.26
CA ALA A 82 -2.98 -2.86 17.06
C ALA A 82 -1.61 -2.23 17.34
N ILE A 83 -1.07 -1.40 16.43
CA ILE A 83 0.27 -0.81 16.58
C ILE A 83 0.29 0.58 17.22
N ILE A 84 -0.86 1.23 17.39
CA ILE A 84 -0.93 2.57 18.01
C ILE A 84 -0.60 2.57 19.51
N PRO A 85 -1.17 1.67 20.35
CA PRO A 85 -0.99 1.75 21.80
C PRO A 85 0.44 1.43 22.24
N GLU A 86 0.82 1.91 23.42
CA GLU A 86 2.03 1.43 24.09
C GLU A 86 1.87 -0.03 24.52
N MET A 87 2.97 -0.80 24.62
CA MET A 87 2.89 -2.25 24.92
C MET A 87 2.13 -2.57 26.22
N ASN A 88 2.23 -1.72 27.24
CA ASN A 88 1.53 -1.88 28.52
C ASN A 88 0.03 -1.57 28.45
N GLU A 89 -0.43 -0.99 27.34
CA GLU A 89 -1.83 -0.63 27.06
C GLU A 89 -2.49 -1.58 26.03
N MET A 90 -1.72 -2.52 25.48
CA MET A 90 -2.23 -3.52 24.54
C MET A 90 -2.97 -4.65 25.26
N ASP A 91 -4.14 -5.00 24.75
CA ASP A 91 -4.81 -6.25 25.10
C ASP A 91 -4.19 -7.45 24.36
N GLU A 92 -4.59 -8.66 24.74
CA GLU A 92 -4.09 -9.91 24.16
C GLU A 92 -4.33 -10.01 22.64
N SER A 93 -5.44 -9.45 22.15
CA SER A 93 -5.78 -9.46 20.72
C SER A 93 -4.78 -8.62 19.91
N LYS A 94 -4.51 -7.39 20.36
CA LYS A 94 -3.55 -6.49 19.72
C LYS A 94 -2.13 -7.05 19.78
N LEU A 95 -1.71 -7.57 20.95
CA LEU A 95 -0.41 -8.21 21.10
C LEU A 95 -0.24 -9.38 20.11
N ASN A 96 -1.29 -10.19 19.93
CA ASN A 96 -1.24 -11.31 19.00
C ASN A 96 -1.10 -10.86 17.53
N ILE A 97 -1.82 -9.81 17.12
CA ILE A 97 -1.68 -9.22 15.77
C ILE A 97 -0.24 -8.74 15.55
N VAL A 98 0.30 -7.97 16.50
CA VAL A 98 1.66 -7.42 16.39
C VAL A 98 2.71 -8.54 16.35
N ALA A 99 2.65 -9.49 17.28
CA ALA A 99 3.63 -10.58 17.37
C ALA A 99 3.58 -11.51 16.15
N THR A 100 2.40 -11.71 15.57
CA THR A 100 2.22 -12.62 14.43
C THR A 100 2.54 -11.94 13.11
N HIS A 101 2.08 -10.71 12.89
CA HIS A 101 2.00 -10.13 11.55
C HIS A 101 2.93 -8.95 11.29
N LEU A 102 3.50 -8.30 12.32
CA LEU A 102 4.29 -7.08 12.12
C LEU A 102 5.53 -7.33 11.23
N PHE A 103 6.07 -8.54 11.29
CA PHE A 103 7.23 -8.97 10.50
C PHE A 103 6.88 -10.03 9.46
N ASP A 104 5.64 -10.04 8.99
CA ASP A 104 5.21 -10.96 7.93
C ASP A 104 6.05 -10.76 6.67
N ALA A 105 6.94 -11.71 6.45
CA ALA A 105 7.78 -11.81 5.28
C ALA A 105 7.84 -13.27 4.87
N ASN A 106 7.84 -13.52 3.56
CA ASN A 106 8.11 -14.86 3.07
C ASN A 106 9.58 -15.19 3.34
N PHE A 107 9.85 -15.91 4.44
CA PHE A 107 11.19 -16.18 4.94
C PHE A 107 12.06 -16.89 3.89
N ASP A 108 11.52 -17.94 3.26
CA ASP A 108 12.26 -18.72 2.26
C ASP A 108 12.64 -17.90 1.03
N ARG A 109 11.81 -16.92 0.65
CA ARG A 109 12.05 -16.09 -0.53
C ARG A 109 12.93 -14.88 -0.25
N PHE A 110 12.79 -14.25 0.91
CA PHE A 110 13.37 -12.92 1.15
C PHE A 110 14.44 -12.87 2.26
N ILE A 111 14.54 -13.88 3.12
CA ILE A 111 15.42 -13.84 4.29
C ILE A 111 16.45 -14.98 4.27
N LYS A 112 16.01 -16.19 3.91
CA LYS A 112 16.89 -17.35 3.87
C LYS A 112 17.98 -17.16 2.83
N GLU A 113 19.23 -17.20 3.26
CA GLU A 113 20.38 -17.21 2.37
C GLU A 113 20.43 -18.54 1.59
N SER A 114 20.86 -18.45 0.32
CA SER A 114 20.94 -19.57 -0.62
C SER A 114 22.06 -20.55 -0.29
#